data_AF-B9XKB1-F1
#
_entry.id   AF-B9XKB1-F1
#
_cell.length_a   1.000
_cell.length_b   1.000
_cell.length_c   1.000
_cell.angle_alpha   90.00
_cell.angle_beta   90.00
_cell.angle_gamma   90.00
#
_symmetry.space_group_name_H-M   'P 1'
#
loop_
_entity.id
_entity.type
_entity.pdbx_description
1 polymer ?
#
loop_
_entity_poly.entity_id
_entity_poly.type
_entity_poly.pdbx_seq_one_letter_code
_entity_poly.pdbx_strand_id
1 'polypeptide(L)'
;MKMIYLLLLGCFLQSATIFAAESADIAIKLKNLKHTSWENSTNKLLTGETRSPIFANEFLTAAARTPVQVNSKKTTYEYEVGQYGTSSYSIVTFISDKTHNIWIGPKQDFYVDLDSGILGGKLSPGGFIIWCESMVLKQNLKTTNLTEVIQKFEEDTDINAIDRALQGGQNDEVRLRHLTNLRRVFNTWAFTDGPFSSTTSPSARLVSSELVDGQVKLQLENPASQFVGEAWIDPVTKKVTKAVESGKQVFPR
;
A
#
# COMPACT_ATOMS: atom_id res chain seq x y z
N MET A 1 43.67 18.37 1.84
CA MET A 1 42.64 17.35 2.17
C MET A 1 41.81 17.65 3.43
N LYS A 2 41.79 18.87 3.97
CA LYS A 2 40.95 19.26 5.14
C LYS A 2 39.70 20.08 4.78
N MET A 3 39.54 20.46 3.51
CA MET A 3 38.49 21.39 3.06
C MET A 3 37.20 20.69 2.59
N ILE A 4 37.25 19.37 2.32
CA ILE A 4 36.09 18.57 1.88
C ILE A 4 35.19 18.17 3.07
N TYR A 5 35.75 18.06 4.28
CA TYR A 5 34.98 17.68 5.47
C TYR A 5 34.03 18.78 5.98
N LEU A 6 34.34 20.06 5.73
CA LEU A 6 33.49 21.18 6.15
C LEU A 6 32.25 21.37 5.26
N LEU A 7 32.32 21.00 3.98
CA LEU A 7 31.18 21.05 3.06
C LEU A 7 30.16 19.93 3.32
N LEU A 8 30.63 18.72 3.66
CA LEU A 8 29.75 17.60 4.00
C LEU A 8 29.03 17.82 5.34
N LEU A 9 29.67 18.47 6.33
CA LEU A 9 29.02 18.78 7.61
C LEU A 9 27.92 19.85 7.47
N GLY A 10 28.10 20.82 6.55
CA GLY A 10 27.09 21.85 6.25
C GLY A 10 25.81 21.30 5.62
N CYS A 11 25.93 20.34 4.70
CA CYS A 11 24.77 19.68 4.08
C CYS A 11 23.96 18.81 5.06
N PHE A 12 24.63 18.18 6.04
CA PHE A 12 23.96 17.39 7.09
C PHE A 12 23.21 18.28 8.10
N LEU A 13 23.76 19.46 8.43
CA LEU A 13 23.11 20.41 9.34
C LEU A 13 21.91 21.12 8.67
N GLN A 14 21.95 21.39 7.36
CA GLN A 14 20.81 21.93 6.61
C GLN A 14 19.67 20.92 6.45
N SER A 15 19.98 19.64 6.22
CA SER A 15 18.93 18.61 6.12
C SER A 15 18.26 18.37 7.47
N ALA A 16 19.01 18.34 8.58
CA ALA A 16 18.42 18.18 9.93
C ALA A 16 17.53 19.36 10.37
N THR A 17 17.84 20.60 9.95
CA THR A 17 17.01 21.77 10.27
C THR A 17 15.75 21.89 9.41
N ILE A 18 15.78 21.40 8.16
CA ILE A 18 14.58 21.30 7.30
C ILE A 18 13.58 20.29 7.90
N PHE A 19 14.05 19.15 8.42
CA PHE A 19 13.17 18.13 9.02
C PHE A 19 12.59 18.52 10.39
N ALA A 20 13.34 19.23 11.23
CA ALA A 20 12.82 19.75 12.50
C ALA A 20 11.73 20.81 12.27
N ALA A 21 11.88 21.66 11.24
CA ALA A 21 10.86 22.62 10.84
C ALA A 21 9.60 21.94 10.27
N GLU A 22 9.74 20.86 9.50
CA GLU A 22 8.60 20.07 8.99
C GLU A 22 7.77 19.45 10.13
N SER A 23 8.42 18.93 11.17
CA SER A 23 7.74 18.28 12.30
C SER A 23 6.93 19.24 13.18
N ALA A 24 7.40 20.47 13.38
CA ALA A 24 6.68 21.50 14.14
C ALA A 24 5.51 22.10 13.33
N ASP A 25 5.66 22.17 12.01
CA ASP A 25 4.64 22.65 11.09
C ASP A 25 3.50 21.62 10.93
N ILE A 26 3.79 20.32 11.05
CA ILE A 26 2.77 19.24 11.09
C ILE A 26 1.87 19.33 12.35
N ALA A 27 2.43 19.69 13.50
CA ALA A 27 1.64 19.81 14.74
C ALA A 27 0.62 20.97 14.71
N ILE A 28 0.88 22.02 13.92
CA ILE A 28 -0.05 23.15 13.72
C ILE A 28 -1.10 22.81 12.62
N LYS A 29 -0.74 21.99 11.63
CA LYS A 29 -1.59 21.59 10.47
C LYS A 29 -2.82 20.74 10.81
N LEU A 30 -2.90 20.12 11.99
CA LEU A 30 -3.92 19.09 12.31
C LEU A 30 -5.09 19.58 13.17
N LYS A 31 -5.11 20.85 13.62
CA LYS A 31 -6.25 21.41 14.38
C LYS A 31 -7.52 21.64 13.54
N ASN A 32 -7.44 21.54 12.21
CA ASN A 32 -8.53 21.81 11.27
C ASN A 32 -8.97 20.60 10.44
N LEU A 33 -8.74 19.37 10.93
CA LEU A 33 -9.15 18.17 10.22
C LEU A 33 -10.68 18.09 10.12
N LYS A 34 -11.17 18.29 8.90
CA LYS A 34 -12.57 18.04 8.56
C LYS A 34 -12.65 16.63 8.03
N HIS A 35 -13.52 15.81 8.64
CA HIS A 35 -13.86 14.51 8.11
C HIS A 35 -15.30 14.55 7.62
N THR A 36 -15.56 13.86 6.51
CA THR A 36 -16.91 13.66 6.02
C THR A 36 -17.60 12.57 6.85
N SER A 37 -18.94 12.52 6.83
CA SER A 37 -19.66 11.39 7.42
C SER A 37 -19.23 10.07 6.77
N TRP A 38 -19.33 8.97 7.51
CA TRP A 38 -19.14 7.64 6.96
C TRP A 38 -20.24 7.27 5.98
N GLU A 39 -19.84 6.84 4.79
CA GLU A 39 -20.73 6.47 3.69
C GLU A 39 -20.62 4.97 3.39
N ASN A 40 -21.71 4.37 2.90
CA ASN A 40 -21.68 3.01 2.39
C ASN A 40 -20.79 2.93 1.15
N SER A 41 -20.02 1.85 1.04
CA SER A 41 -19.15 1.58 -0.10
C SER A 41 -19.00 0.07 -0.30
N THR A 42 -18.33 -0.32 -1.38
CA THR A 42 -17.96 -1.70 -1.67
C THR A 42 -16.48 -1.79 -2.02
N ASN A 43 -15.78 -2.78 -1.48
CA ASN A 43 -14.38 -3.06 -1.82
C ASN A 43 -14.21 -4.49 -2.35
N LYS A 44 -13.09 -4.74 -3.03
CA LYS A 44 -12.71 -6.07 -3.54
C LYS A 44 -11.71 -6.70 -2.58
N LEU A 45 -12.06 -7.84 -2.00
CA LEU A 45 -11.20 -8.60 -1.08
C LEU A 45 -10.75 -9.90 -1.73
N LEU A 46 -9.44 -10.12 -1.76
CA LEU A 46 -8.84 -11.38 -2.20
C LEU A 46 -8.90 -12.38 -1.04
N THR A 47 -9.64 -13.46 -1.22
CA THR A 47 -9.82 -14.47 -0.17
C THR A 47 -9.20 -15.81 -0.59
N GLY A 48 -8.42 -16.41 0.30
CA GLY A 48 -7.86 -17.75 0.09
C GLY A 48 -7.21 -18.30 1.33
N GLU A 49 -6.74 -19.54 1.26
CA GLU A 49 -5.87 -20.10 2.30
C GLU A 49 -4.44 -19.75 1.92
N THR A 50 -3.73 -19.04 2.79
CA THR A 50 -2.27 -18.94 2.68
C THR A 50 -1.69 -20.28 3.05
N ARG A 51 -1.34 -21.11 2.07
CA ARG A 51 -0.54 -22.30 2.34
C ARG A 51 0.82 -21.85 2.85
N SER A 52 1.25 -22.37 4.00
CA SER A 52 2.61 -22.21 4.49
C SER A 52 3.62 -22.62 3.40
N PRO A 53 4.77 -21.95 3.27
CA PRO A 53 5.71 -22.14 2.15
C PRO A 53 6.51 -23.45 2.22
N ILE A 54 5.98 -24.49 2.87
CA ILE A 54 6.68 -25.76 3.05
C ILE A 54 6.02 -26.77 2.12
N PHE A 55 6.83 -27.31 1.21
CA PHE A 55 6.57 -28.33 0.19
C PHE A 55 6.23 -27.81 -1.22
N ALA A 56 7.33 -27.66 -1.98
CA ALA A 56 7.37 -27.64 -3.43
C ALA A 56 6.91 -28.98 -4.04
N ASN A 57 6.42 -28.90 -5.29
CA ASN A 57 6.32 -29.96 -6.31
C ASN A 57 4.96 -30.56 -6.71
N GLU A 58 3.82 -29.94 -6.41
CA GLU A 58 2.57 -30.31 -7.10
C GLU A 58 1.94 -29.09 -7.79
N PHE A 59 2.20 -28.95 -9.10
CA PHE A 59 1.40 -28.14 -10.02
C PHE A 59 0.05 -28.85 -10.23
N LEU A 60 -0.80 -28.86 -9.21
CA LEU A 60 -2.23 -29.07 -9.39
C LEU A 60 -2.79 -27.76 -9.94
N THR A 61 -3.59 -27.83 -11.02
CA THR A 61 -4.24 -26.68 -11.66
C THR A 61 -4.99 -25.84 -10.61
N ALA A 62 -4.35 -24.78 -10.16
CA ALA A 62 -4.88 -23.89 -9.15
C ALA A 62 -5.97 -23.01 -9.74
N ALA A 63 -7.18 -23.10 -9.18
CA ALA A 63 -8.26 -22.20 -9.55
C ALA A 63 -7.92 -20.79 -9.05
N ALA A 64 -7.75 -19.84 -9.99
CA ALA A 64 -7.68 -18.43 -9.66
C ALA A 64 -8.95 -18.02 -8.91
N ARG A 65 -8.81 -17.41 -7.74
CA ARG A 65 -9.95 -16.95 -6.95
C ARG A 65 -10.25 -15.51 -7.31
N THR A 66 -11.43 -15.29 -7.90
CA THR A 66 -11.93 -13.94 -8.18
C THR A 66 -12.14 -13.17 -6.88
N PRO A 67 -11.82 -11.87 -6.85
CA PRO A 67 -12.08 -11.03 -5.69
C PRO A 67 -13.57 -11.07 -5.28
N VAL A 68 -13.83 -11.14 -3.98
CA VAL A 68 -15.19 -11.08 -3.41
C VAL A 68 -15.53 -9.61 -3.11
N GLN A 69 -16.77 -9.21 -3.37
CA GLN A 69 -17.26 -7.90 -2.95
C GLN A 69 -17.59 -7.93 -1.46
N VAL A 70 -17.06 -6.96 -0.70
CA VAL A 70 -17.36 -6.80 0.72
C VAL A 70 -18.06 -5.47 0.99
N ASN A 71 -19.05 -5.51 1.87
CA ASN A 71 -19.71 -4.32 2.38
C ASN A 71 -18.72 -3.53 3.24
N SER A 72 -18.56 -2.26 2.92
CA SER A 72 -17.60 -1.40 3.59
C SER A 72 -18.20 -0.04 3.93
N LYS A 73 -17.56 0.65 4.86
CA LYS A 73 -17.78 2.07 5.11
C LYS A 73 -16.54 2.85 4.71
N LYS A 74 -16.73 4.05 4.19
CA LYS A 74 -15.66 4.95 3.77
C LYS A 74 -15.90 6.33 4.36
N THR A 75 -14.84 6.98 4.80
CA THR A 75 -14.82 8.42 5.08
C THR A 75 -13.61 9.06 4.39
N THR A 76 -13.66 10.37 4.19
CA THR A 76 -12.54 11.17 3.68
C THR A 76 -12.15 12.20 4.72
N TYR A 77 -10.86 12.23 5.03
CA TYR A 77 -10.26 13.23 5.89
C TYR A 77 -9.54 14.24 5.01
N GLU A 78 -9.82 15.52 5.23
CA GLU A 78 -9.17 16.63 4.55
C GLU A 78 -8.28 17.40 5.54
N TYR A 79 -7.10 17.80 5.08
CA TYR A 79 -6.17 18.60 5.85
C TYR A 79 -5.44 19.60 4.96
N GLU A 80 -5.14 20.77 5.51
CA GLU A 80 -4.41 21.82 4.80
C GLU A 80 -2.91 21.54 4.83
N VAL A 81 -2.28 21.54 3.65
CA VAL A 81 -0.84 21.35 3.45
C VAL A 81 -0.18 22.70 3.22
N GLY A 82 -0.39 23.65 4.14
CA GLY A 82 0.17 25.00 4.03
C GLY A 82 -0.07 25.62 2.64
N GLN A 83 1.01 26.03 1.97
CA GLN A 83 0.95 26.64 0.63
C GLN A 83 0.55 25.67 -0.51
N TYR A 84 0.52 24.36 -0.26
CA TYR A 84 0.22 23.34 -1.27
C TYR A 84 -1.29 23.02 -1.38
N GLY A 85 -2.13 23.73 -0.62
CA GLY A 85 -3.58 23.57 -0.64
C GLY A 85 -4.08 22.43 0.24
N THR A 86 -5.27 21.92 -0.05
CA THR A 86 -5.91 20.84 0.71
C THR A 86 -5.52 19.48 0.15
N SER A 87 -5.05 18.59 1.03
CA SER A 87 -4.87 17.19 0.74
C SER A 87 -5.98 16.39 1.40
N SER A 88 -6.32 15.24 0.81
CA SER A 88 -7.31 14.34 1.36
C SER A 88 -6.86 12.89 1.28
N TYR A 89 -7.28 12.11 2.26
CA TYR A 89 -7.12 10.66 2.24
C TYR A 89 -8.44 10.00 2.63
N SER A 90 -8.74 8.87 2.00
CA SER A 90 -9.90 8.07 2.35
C SER A 90 -9.52 6.95 3.30
N ILE A 91 -10.24 6.84 4.40
CA ILE A 91 -10.22 5.67 5.27
C ILE A 91 -11.37 4.76 4.87
N VAL A 92 -11.08 3.47 4.80
CA VAL A 92 -12.02 2.41 4.47
C VAL A 92 -12.03 1.43 5.63
N THR A 93 -13.22 0.92 5.96
CA THR A 93 -13.39 -0.14 6.94
C THR A 93 -14.35 -1.21 6.46
N PHE A 94 -14.05 -2.47 6.77
CA PHE A 94 -14.90 -3.63 6.51
C PHE A 94 -14.48 -4.81 7.38
N ILE A 95 -15.34 -5.81 7.44
CA ILE A 95 -15.07 -7.09 8.10
C ILE A 95 -15.13 -8.17 7.02
N SER A 96 -14.14 -9.07 7.00
CA SER A 96 -14.20 -10.25 6.14
C SER A 96 -15.26 -11.20 6.67
N ASP A 97 -16.22 -11.58 5.83
CA ASP A 97 -17.22 -12.59 6.19
C ASP A 97 -16.60 -13.98 6.41
N LYS A 98 -15.41 -14.23 5.84
CA LYS A 98 -14.74 -15.54 5.89
C LYS A 98 -13.92 -15.73 7.17
N THR A 99 -13.03 -14.80 7.45
CA THR A 99 -12.06 -14.89 8.56
C THR A 99 -12.49 -14.07 9.77
N HIS A 100 -13.50 -13.20 9.61
CA HIS A 100 -13.86 -12.16 10.57
C HIS A 100 -12.73 -11.17 10.89
N ASN A 101 -11.70 -11.13 10.05
CA ASN A 101 -10.68 -10.10 10.14
C ASN A 101 -11.26 -8.74 9.81
N ILE A 102 -10.78 -7.72 10.52
CA ILE A 102 -11.22 -6.35 10.37
C ILE A 102 -10.15 -5.56 9.62
N TRP A 103 -10.54 -4.90 8.54
CA TRP A 103 -9.75 -3.85 7.93
C TRP A 103 -10.26 -2.51 8.42
N ILE A 104 -9.37 -1.66 8.93
CA ILE A 104 -9.59 -0.21 8.98
C ILE A 104 -8.29 0.47 8.62
N GLY A 105 -8.31 1.37 7.65
CA GLY A 105 -7.09 2.03 7.19
C GLY A 105 -7.27 2.74 5.87
N PRO A 106 -6.18 3.28 5.30
CA PRO A 106 -6.24 4.00 4.04
C PRO A 106 -6.80 3.13 2.91
N LYS A 107 -7.53 3.74 1.98
CA LYS A 107 -7.97 3.05 0.76
C LYS A 107 -6.77 2.52 -0.03
N GLN A 108 -6.84 1.25 -0.41
CA GLN A 108 -5.83 0.53 -1.19
C GLN A 108 -6.35 0.18 -2.59
N ASP A 109 -5.46 -0.30 -3.46
CA ASP A 109 -5.85 -0.81 -4.78
C ASP A 109 -6.37 -2.24 -4.70
N PHE A 110 -5.87 -3.03 -3.74
CA PHE A 110 -6.34 -4.36 -3.42
C PHE A 110 -6.15 -4.70 -1.94
N TYR A 111 -6.87 -5.72 -1.47
CA TYR A 111 -6.80 -6.24 -0.11
C TYR A 111 -6.70 -7.76 -0.14
N VAL A 112 -5.93 -8.33 0.78
CA VAL A 112 -5.72 -9.78 0.92
C VAL A 112 -6.13 -10.19 2.32
N ASP A 113 -7.06 -11.13 2.41
CA ASP A 113 -7.49 -11.72 3.68
C ASP A 113 -6.61 -12.93 4.01
N LEU A 114 -5.78 -12.77 5.04
CA LEU A 114 -4.85 -13.78 5.53
C LEU A 114 -5.32 -14.27 6.90
N ASP A 115 -4.88 -15.45 7.35
CA ASP A 115 -5.26 -15.93 8.69
C ASP A 115 -4.78 -15.00 9.81
N SER A 116 -3.71 -14.22 9.57
CA SER A 116 -3.16 -13.25 10.52
C SER A 116 -3.81 -11.87 10.49
N GLY A 117 -4.73 -11.60 9.54
CA GLY A 117 -5.34 -10.29 9.34
C GLY A 117 -5.48 -9.92 7.86
N ILE A 118 -6.03 -8.72 7.61
CA ILE A 118 -6.14 -8.20 6.25
C ILE A 118 -4.92 -7.33 5.92
N LEU A 119 -4.31 -7.61 4.77
CA LEU A 119 -3.19 -6.86 4.20
C LEU A 119 -3.64 -6.07 2.97
N GLY A 120 -3.39 -4.78 2.97
CA GLY A 120 -3.65 -3.87 1.87
C GLY A 120 -2.44 -3.64 0.98
N GLY A 121 -2.66 -3.44 -0.32
CA GLY A 121 -1.61 -3.11 -1.28
C GLY A 121 -1.99 -1.97 -2.22
N LYS A 122 -1.09 -1.00 -2.38
CA LYS A 122 -1.23 0.14 -3.30
C LYS A 122 -0.06 0.20 -4.27
N LEU A 123 -0.36 0.29 -5.56
CA LEU A 123 0.63 0.55 -6.60
C LEU A 123 0.99 2.04 -6.61
N SER A 124 2.22 2.34 -6.21
CA SER A 124 2.81 3.67 -6.36
C SER A 124 3.24 3.90 -7.81
N PRO A 125 3.15 5.15 -8.31
CA PRO A 125 3.63 5.49 -9.64
C PRO A 125 5.09 5.08 -9.93
N GLY A 126 5.93 5.02 -8.90
CA GLY A 126 7.32 4.60 -9.01
C GLY A 126 7.53 3.10 -9.21
N GLY A 127 6.49 2.29 -9.44
CA GLY A 127 6.61 0.84 -9.59
C GLY A 127 6.89 0.10 -8.28
N PHE A 128 6.33 0.62 -7.19
CA PHE A 128 6.38 -0.02 -5.87
C PHE A 128 4.99 -0.44 -5.45
N ILE A 129 4.86 -1.62 -4.85
CA ILE A 129 3.70 -1.93 -4.02
C ILE A 129 4.00 -1.45 -2.62
N ILE A 130 3.18 -0.53 -2.13
CA ILE A 130 3.16 -0.07 -0.74
C ILE A 130 2.18 -0.97 0.00
N TRP A 131 2.69 -1.75 0.93
CA TRP A 131 1.91 -2.64 1.79
C TRP A 131 1.47 -1.91 3.04
N CYS A 132 0.21 -2.12 3.41
CA CYS A 132 -0.39 -1.51 4.58
C CYS A 132 -1.13 -2.60 5.37
N GLU A 133 -0.82 -2.72 6.65
CA GLU A 133 -1.59 -3.56 7.56
C GLU A 133 -2.78 -2.77 8.10
N SER A 134 -3.83 -3.48 8.50
CA SER A 134 -4.99 -2.87 9.14
C SER A 134 -4.57 -2.07 10.38
N MET A 135 -5.09 -0.86 10.52
CA MET A 135 -4.88 0.03 11.67
C MET A 135 -5.69 -0.37 12.90
N VAL A 136 -6.40 -1.52 12.86
CA VAL A 136 -7.06 -2.05 14.06
C VAL A 136 -6.02 -2.10 15.18
N LEU A 137 -6.32 -1.39 16.26
CA LEU A 137 -5.45 -1.33 17.42
C LEU A 137 -5.23 -2.74 17.95
N LYS A 138 -4.05 -3.01 18.52
CA LYS A 138 -3.63 -4.33 19.05
C LYS A 138 -4.59 -4.98 20.07
N GLN A 139 -5.66 -4.29 20.45
CA GLN A 139 -6.79 -4.84 21.16
C GLN A 139 -7.57 -5.71 20.17
N ASN A 140 -7.48 -7.03 20.32
CA ASN A 140 -8.22 -8.03 19.51
C ASN A 140 -9.73 -7.73 19.52
N LEU A 141 -10.18 -6.79 18.68
CA LEU A 141 -11.57 -6.39 18.51
C LEU A 141 -12.32 -7.58 17.94
N LYS A 142 -12.98 -8.33 18.81
CA LYS A 142 -13.84 -9.46 18.45
C LYS A 142 -15.26 -8.93 18.28
N THR A 143 -15.51 -8.23 17.19
CA THR A 143 -16.84 -7.76 16.83
C THR A 143 -17.14 -8.06 15.37
N THR A 144 -18.41 -8.34 15.08
CA THR A 144 -18.96 -8.41 13.72
C THR A 144 -19.72 -7.15 13.35
N ASN A 145 -19.72 -6.13 14.23
CA ASN A 145 -20.45 -4.89 14.06
C ASN A 145 -19.51 -3.80 13.54
N LEU A 146 -19.66 -3.44 12.27
CA LEU A 146 -18.84 -2.42 11.63
C LEU A 146 -18.97 -1.04 12.29
N THR A 147 -20.12 -0.72 12.88
CA THR A 147 -20.33 0.55 13.61
C THR A 147 -19.48 0.62 14.87
N GLU A 148 -19.36 -0.49 15.62
CA GLU A 148 -18.49 -0.56 16.80
C GLU A 148 -17.01 -0.41 16.43
N VAL A 149 -16.59 -1.02 15.31
CA VAL A 149 -15.23 -0.85 14.77
C VAL A 149 -14.94 0.62 14.46
N ILE A 150 -15.88 1.29 13.79
CA ILE A 150 -15.75 2.72 13.43
C ILE A 150 -15.65 3.57 14.68
N GLN A 151 -16.60 3.41 15.61
CA GLN A 151 -16.63 4.19 16.84
C GLN A 151 -15.31 4.02 17.59
N LYS A 152 -14.81 2.79 17.72
CA LYS A 152 -13.57 2.53 18.44
C LYS A 152 -12.35 3.14 17.75
N PHE A 153 -12.31 3.11 16.43
CA PHE A 153 -11.29 3.82 15.66
C PHE A 153 -11.36 5.32 15.89
N GLU A 154 -12.53 5.94 15.88
CA GLU A 154 -12.68 7.38 16.10
C GLU A 154 -12.29 7.80 17.53
N GLU A 155 -12.57 6.97 18.53
CA GLU A 155 -12.20 7.20 19.93
C GLU A 155 -10.68 7.13 20.16
N ASP A 156 -10.02 6.15 19.54
CA ASP A 156 -8.64 5.81 19.87
C ASP A 156 -7.61 6.32 18.84
N THR A 157 -8.04 6.76 17.66
CA THR A 157 -7.11 7.11 16.58
C THR A 157 -6.50 8.48 16.77
N ASP A 158 -5.20 8.46 17.08
CA ASP A 158 -4.31 9.61 16.88
C ASP A 158 -4.13 9.83 15.37
N ILE A 159 -4.45 11.03 14.89
CA ILE A 159 -4.25 11.42 13.49
C ILE A 159 -2.79 11.22 13.05
N ASN A 160 -1.82 11.38 13.95
CA ASN A 160 -0.42 11.10 13.62
C ASN A 160 -0.18 9.61 13.34
N ALA A 161 -0.99 8.70 13.91
CA ALA A 161 -0.96 7.29 13.54
C ALA A 161 -1.47 7.06 12.11
N ILE A 162 -2.47 7.83 11.66
CA ILE A 162 -2.91 7.78 10.26
C ILE A 162 -1.81 8.27 9.32
N ASP A 163 -1.19 9.40 9.62
CA ASP A 163 -0.10 9.94 8.80
C ASP A 163 1.10 8.97 8.74
N ARG A 164 1.49 8.39 9.89
CA ARG A 164 2.53 7.34 9.93
C ARG A 164 2.17 6.11 9.09
N ALA A 165 0.91 5.68 9.12
CA ALA A 165 0.43 4.55 8.30
C ALA A 165 0.44 4.89 6.81
N LEU A 166 0.12 6.13 6.43
CA LEU A 166 0.15 6.61 5.05
C LEU A 166 1.57 6.76 4.49
N GLN A 167 2.51 7.21 5.32
CA GLN A 167 3.90 7.46 4.89
C GLN A 167 4.78 6.20 4.88
N GLY A 168 4.28 5.05 5.35
CA GLY A 168 5.05 3.81 5.41
C GLY A 168 6.16 3.82 6.48
N GLY A 169 6.03 4.68 7.48
CA GLY A 169 7.02 4.89 8.55
C GLY A 169 8.11 5.91 8.21
N GLN A 170 8.58 6.66 9.22
CA GLN A 170 9.53 7.77 9.03
C GLN A 170 11.00 7.34 8.91
N ASN A 171 11.32 6.07 9.19
CA ASN A 171 12.69 5.55 9.08
C ASN A 171 12.80 4.58 7.90
N ASP A 172 13.87 4.70 7.10
CA ASP A 172 14.07 3.94 5.86
C ASP A 172 13.97 2.42 6.03
N GLU A 173 14.41 1.85 7.17
CA GLU A 173 14.27 0.41 7.43
C GLU A 173 12.82 -0.05 7.55
N VAL A 174 11.95 0.74 8.20
CA VAL A 174 10.53 0.43 8.31
C VAL A 174 9.90 0.57 6.94
N ARG A 175 10.26 1.61 6.20
CA ARG A 175 9.76 1.86 4.85
C ARG A 175 10.08 0.71 3.90
N LEU A 176 11.31 0.18 3.92
CA LEU A 176 11.71 -0.94 3.05
C LEU A 176 10.94 -2.24 3.35
N ARG A 177 10.49 -2.48 4.59
CA ARG A 177 9.66 -3.65 4.95
C ARG A 177 8.23 -3.58 4.41
N HIS A 178 7.79 -2.40 3.97
CA HIS A 178 6.47 -2.16 3.42
C HIS A 178 6.49 -1.97 1.90
N LEU A 179 7.62 -2.19 1.24
CA LEU A 179 7.76 -1.95 -0.19
C LEU A 179 8.17 -3.21 -0.96
N THR A 180 7.40 -3.55 -2.00
CA THR A 180 7.86 -4.45 -3.06
C THR A 180 8.24 -3.64 -4.27
N ASN A 181 9.53 -3.67 -4.66
CA ASN A 181 10.02 -2.94 -5.83
C ASN A 181 9.88 -3.78 -7.11
N LEU A 182 8.86 -3.47 -7.91
CA LEU A 182 8.57 -4.17 -9.17
C LEU A 182 9.55 -3.77 -10.30
N ARG A 183 10.24 -2.64 -10.19
CA ARG A 183 11.27 -2.22 -11.17
C ARG A 183 12.49 -3.12 -11.18
N ARG A 184 12.65 -3.99 -10.17
CA ARG A 184 13.76 -4.98 -10.14
C ARG A 184 13.47 -6.20 -11.00
N VAL A 185 12.20 -6.46 -11.33
CA VAL A 185 11.78 -7.67 -12.06
C VAL A 185 11.27 -7.36 -13.46
N PHE A 186 10.69 -6.19 -13.69
CA PHE A 186 10.25 -5.73 -15.00
C PHE A 186 11.23 -4.75 -15.63
N ASN A 187 11.03 -4.47 -16.92
CA ASN A 187 11.70 -3.38 -17.60
C ASN A 187 11.48 -2.04 -16.87
N THR A 188 12.54 -1.24 -16.68
CA THR A 188 12.47 0.07 -16.02
C THR A 188 11.45 1.01 -16.68
N TRP A 189 11.24 0.88 -17.99
CA TRP A 189 10.28 1.67 -18.77
C TRP A 189 8.81 1.26 -18.56
N ALA A 190 8.54 0.13 -17.87
CA ALA A 190 7.19 -0.26 -17.50
C ALA A 190 6.51 0.79 -16.61
N PHE A 191 7.28 1.54 -15.82
CA PHE A 191 6.80 2.49 -14.82
C PHE A 191 7.11 3.94 -15.17
N THR A 192 7.34 4.25 -16.45
CA THR A 192 7.53 5.62 -16.96
C THR A 192 6.78 5.77 -18.29
N ASP A 193 6.73 6.99 -18.86
CA ASP A 193 6.07 7.23 -20.16
C ASP A 193 7.00 6.91 -21.35
N GLY A 194 7.94 5.98 -21.17
CA GLY A 194 8.94 5.58 -22.18
C GLY A 194 10.31 6.27 -22.04
N PRO A 195 11.22 6.03 -23.01
CA PRO A 195 12.64 6.38 -22.90
C PRO A 195 12.99 7.88 -22.97
N PHE A 196 12.02 8.75 -23.26
CA PHE A 196 12.26 10.18 -23.52
C PHE A 196 11.28 11.13 -22.81
N SER A 197 10.50 10.66 -21.83
CA SER A 197 9.55 11.54 -21.13
C SER A 197 10.20 12.33 -20.00
N SER A 198 9.89 13.64 -19.94
CA SER A 198 10.18 14.51 -18.80
C SER A 198 9.01 14.57 -17.80
N THR A 199 7.91 13.87 -18.12
CA THR A 199 6.65 13.89 -17.38
C THR A 199 6.62 12.83 -16.28
N THR A 200 5.97 13.20 -15.17
CA THR A 200 5.78 12.39 -13.97
C THR A 200 4.44 11.61 -13.96
N SER A 201 3.83 11.32 -15.13
CA SER A 201 2.61 10.49 -15.27
C SER A 201 2.24 10.19 -16.73
N PRO A 202 1.65 9.02 -17.07
CA PRO A 202 1.18 7.93 -16.20
C PRO A 202 2.12 6.71 -16.11
N SER A 203 2.36 6.30 -14.87
CA SER A 203 2.95 5.03 -14.48
C SER A 203 2.04 3.84 -14.81
N ALA A 204 2.60 2.61 -14.79
CA ALA A 204 1.78 1.40 -14.83
C ALA A 204 0.59 1.48 -13.86
N ARG A 205 -0.55 0.97 -14.30
CA ARG A 205 -1.77 0.84 -13.51
C ARG A 205 -2.09 -0.63 -13.23
N LEU A 206 -2.78 -0.87 -12.11
CA LEU A 206 -3.29 -2.19 -11.77
C LEU A 206 -4.59 -2.46 -12.55
N VAL A 207 -4.57 -3.48 -13.39
CA VAL A 207 -5.75 -3.94 -14.16
C VAL A 207 -6.60 -4.87 -13.30
N SER A 208 -5.95 -5.84 -12.68
CA SER A 208 -6.61 -6.81 -11.81
C SER A 208 -5.64 -7.31 -10.75
N SER A 209 -6.22 -7.85 -9.68
CA SER A 209 -5.49 -8.58 -8.65
C SER A 209 -6.28 -9.83 -8.29
N GLU A 210 -5.58 -10.93 -8.05
CA GLU A 210 -6.15 -12.23 -7.74
C GLU A 210 -5.25 -12.95 -6.73
N LEU A 211 -5.82 -13.88 -5.97
CA LEU A 211 -5.03 -14.78 -5.13
C LEU A 211 -4.95 -16.14 -5.83
N VAL A 212 -3.73 -16.54 -6.19
CA VAL A 212 -3.43 -17.81 -6.90
C VAL A 212 -2.36 -18.53 -6.09
N ASP A 213 -2.67 -19.73 -5.60
CA ASP A 213 -1.75 -20.53 -4.77
C ASP A 213 -1.16 -19.78 -3.56
N GLY A 214 -1.98 -18.95 -2.91
CA GLY A 214 -1.54 -18.13 -1.78
C GLY A 214 -0.64 -16.94 -2.15
N GLN A 215 -0.42 -16.71 -3.45
CA GLN A 215 0.32 -15.55 -3.97
C GLN A 215 -0.62 -14.52 -4.56
N VAL A 216 -0.31 -13.25 -4.35
CA VAL A 216 -1.00 -12.14 -4.98
C VAL A 216 -0.51 -12.05 -6.42
N LYS A 217 -1.36 -12.43 -7.38
CA LYS A 217 -1.15 -12.19 -8.79
C LYS A 217 -1.68 -10.80 -9.13
N LEU A 218 -0.81 -9.92 -9.62
CA LEU A 218 -1.15 -8.60 -10.13
C LEU A 218 -1.06 -8.62 -11.66
N GLN A 219 -2.08 -8.09 -12.34
CA GLN A 219 -1.99 -7.75 -13.75
C GLN A 219 -1.80 -6.25 -13.90
N LEU A 220 -0.76 -5.86 -14.61
CA LEU A 220 -0.29 -4.50 -14.74
C LEU A 220 -0.25 -4.12 -16.21
N GLU A 221 -0.61 -2.88 -16.50
CA GLU A 221 -0.43 -2.32 -17.84
C GLU A 221 0.04 -0.88 -17.77
N ASN A 222 0.84 -0.47 -18.74
CA ASN A 222 1.14 0.93 -19.00
C ASN A 222 0.83 1.23 -20.48
N PRO A 223 -0.28 1.92 -20.76
CA PRO A 223 -0.66 2.24 -22.14
C PRO A 223 0.38 3.10 -22.88
N ALA A 224 1.14 3.95 -22.17
CA ALA A 224 2.11 4.85 -22.78
C ALA A 224 3.35 4.10 -23.29
N SER A 225 3.85 3.13 -22.54
CA SER A 225 4.99 2.28 -22.93
C SER A 225 4.60 0.96 -23.58
N GLN A 226 3.30 0.73 -23.77
CA GLN A 226 2.72 -0.55 -24.25
C GLN A 226 3.11 -1.75 -23.37
N PHE A 227 3.48 -1.51 -22.12
CA PHE A 227 3.84 -2.57 -21.19
C PHE A 227 2.59 -3.32 -20.74
N VAL A 228 2.68 -4.65 -20.76
CA VAL A 228 1.71 -5.56 -20.15
C VAL A 228 2.50 -6.60 -19.38
N GLY A 229 2.21 -6.72 -18.08
CA GLY A 229 2.94 -7.63 -17.20
C GLY A 229 2.08 -8.25 -16.11
N GLU A 230 2.54 -9.39 -15.62
CA GLU A 230 1.95 -10.08 -14.49
C GLU A 230 3.02 -10.33 -13.43
N ALA A 231 2.72 -10.05 -12.16
CA ALA A 231 3.62 -10.31 -11.02
C ALA A 231 2.93 -11.19 -9.99
N TRP A 232 3.62 -12.18 -9.48
CA TRP A 232 3.20 -12.98 -8.33
C TRP A 232 4.03 -12.56 -7.13
N ILE A 233 3.35 -12.20 -6.05
CA ILE A 233 3.97 -11.72 -4.82
C ILE A 233 3.49 -12.58 -3.67
N ASP A 234 4.44 -13.09 -2.88
CA ASP A 234 4.12 -13.71 -1.60
C ASP A 234 3.68 -12.61 -0.63
N PRO A 235 2.43 -12.62 -0.11
CA PRO A 235 1.92 -11.57 0.77
C PRO A 235 2.60 -11.56 2.15
N VAL A 236 3.19 -12.67 2.58
CA VAL A 236 3.88 -12.79 3.88
C VAL A 236 5.28 -12.20 3.78
N THR A 237 6.06 -12.64 2.79
CA THR A 237 7.44 -12.15 2.62
C THR A 237 7.53 -10.85 1.83
N LYS A 238 6.43 -10.44 1.17
CA LYS A 238 6.33 -9.26 0.28
C LYS A 238 7.33 -9.33 -0.88
N LYS A 239 7.80 -10.53 -1.23
CA LYS A 239 8.77 -10.75 -2.32
C LYS A 239 8.06 -11.20 -3.58
N VAL A 240 8.51 -10.67 -4.72
CA VAL A 240 8.12 -11.19 -6.03
C VAL A 240 8.70 -12.60 -6.17
N THR A 241 7.85 -13.56 -6.54
CA THR A 241 8.23 -14.96 -6.76
C THR A 241 8.26 -15.29 -8.25
N LYS A 242 7.44 -14.60 -9.06
CA LYS A 242 7.38 -14.75 -10.51
C LYS A 242 7.01 -13.42 -11.16
N ALA A 243 7.56 -13.14 -12.34
CA ALA A 243 7.12 -12.04 -13.18
C ALA A 243 7.11 -12.45 -14.66
N VAL A 244 6.08 -12.03 -15.38
CA VAL A 244 5.90 -12.26 -16.81
C VAL A 244 5.68 -10.91 -17.50
N GLU A 245 6.44 -10.62 -18.55
CA GLU A 245 6.31 -9.42 -19.37
C GLU A 245 6.04 -9.83 -20.81
N SER A 246 4.95 -9.34 -21.40
CA SER A 246 4.54 -9.67 -22.77
C SER A 246 4.54 -11.19 -23.07
N GLY A 247 4.04 -11.98 -22.12
CA GLY A 247 3.95 -13.44 -22.22
C GLY A 247 5.26 -14.20 -21.97
N LYS A 248 6.38 -13.52 -21.71
CA LYS A 248 7.67 -14.15 -21.38
C LYS A 248 7.97 -14.01 -19.90
N GLN A 249 8.37 -15.11 -19.25
CA GLN A 249 8.83 -15.03 -17.87
C GLN A 249 10.15 -14.25 -17.81
N VAL A 250 10.20 -13.21 -16.98
CA VAL A 250 11.36 -12.33 -16.76
C VAL A 250 11.94 -12.46 -15.34
N PHE A 251 11.22 -13.14 -14.44
CA PHE A 251 11.67 -13.47 -13.10
C PHE A 251 11.07 -14.81 -12.61
N PRO A 252 11.85 -15.67 -11.90
CA PRO A 252 13.30 -15.57 -11.72
C PRO A 252 14.01 -15.66 -13.08
N ARG A 253 15.21 -15.07 -13.17
CA ARG A 253 16.05 -15.11 -14.36
C ARG A 253 16.80 -16.42 -14.46
#